data_AF-R6UIY5-F1
#
_entry.id   AF-R6UIY5-F1
#
_cell.length_a   1.000
_cell.length_b   1.000
_cell.length_c   1.000
_cell.angle_alpha   90.00
_cell.angle_beta   90.00
_cell.angle_gamma   90.00
#
_symmetry.space_group_name_H-M   'P 1'
#
loop_
_entity.id
_entity.type
_entity.pdbx_description
1 polymer ?
#
loop_
_entity_poly.entity_id
_entity_poly.type
_entity_poly.pdbx_seq_one_letter_code
_entity_poly.pdbx_strand_id
1 'polypeptide(L)'
;MDRIISKLLIYGDMPKDSILMEMGDIFSGYRNGSYSSSQLTAKIFTQIKRLLVLATDYGFDKNLWHNYLSFILITNENPFSITCEKVGANDGSVNYFALNDFEAFRELFDFDFSEIEKSLGIDCFTRISNYKAIVKKELMYNKNVSEKVRQLSADLEKTANAQEFFDAVTKFYNDYGVGMFGLNKAFRIAGSDNFHVEFKAINNMDKVMLDDLVGYEKQKKMLVENTKAFVEGRRANNALLFGDSGTGKSTSIKAIVNEFYPYGLRMIEIYKHQFKDLSNVIAQIKNRNYKFIIYMDDLSFEEFEIEYKFLKAVIEGGVETKPDNILIYATSNRRHLIKETWKDKNDMEFEDGLHRSDTIEEKMSLVNRFGCMINYSKPTRDQYLNIVKELAKKTGITMNEDELIAGAKQWEMYHGGISGRTAQQYINHLQGIQK
;
A
#
# COMPACT_ATOMS: atom_id res chain seq x y z
N MET A 1 -4.74 10.86 -34.08
CA MET A 1 -4.56 10.75 -32.62
C MET A 1 -4.68 12.11 -31.93
N ASP A 2 -3.88 13.11 -32.31
CA ASP A 2 -3.97 14.50 -31.82
C ASP A 2 -5.40 15.08 -31.72
N ARG A 3 -6.21 14.91 -32.78
CA ARG A 3 -7.62 15.36 -32.80
C ARG A 3 -8.52 14.65 -31.80
N ILE A 4 -8.17 13.42 -31.43
CA ILE A 4 -8.90 12.63 -30.44
C ILE A 4 -8.52 13.16 -29.05
N ILE A 5 -7.22 13.32 -28.80
CA ILE A 5 -6.68 13.86 -27.54
C ILE A 5 -7.21 15.27 -27.27
N SER A 6 -7.36 16.12 -28.29
CA SER A 6 -7.90 17.48 -28.13
C SER A 6 -9.37 17.53 -27.67
N LYS A 7 -10.10 16.41 -27.71
CA LYS A 7 -11.47 16.32 -27.19
C LYS A 7 -11.50 16.09 -25.68
N LEU A 8 -10.38 15.71 -25.06
CA LEU A 8 -10.30 15.39 -23.62
C LEU A 8 -10.45 16.67 -22.79
N LEU A 9 -11.38 16.64 -21.84
CA LEU A 9 -11.65 17.74 -20.92
C LEU A 9 -11.28 17.37 -19.48
N ILE A 10 -11.83 16.27 -18.95
CA ILE A 10 -11.58 15.80 -17.59
C ILE A 10 -10.18 15.20 -17.47
N TYR A 11 -9.77 14.42 -18.47
CA TYR A 11 -8.46 13.78 -18.55
C TYR A 11 -7.48 14.58 -19.42
N GLY A 12 -7.80 15.84 -19.74
CA GLY A 12 -7.00 16.68 -20.65
C GLY A 12 -5.77 17.32 -20.01
N ASP A 13 -5.65 17.32 -18.67
CA ASP A 13 -4.60 17.99 -17.90
C ASP A 13 -3.30 17.16 -17.75
N MET A 14 -3.12 16.15 -18.60
CA MET A 14 -1.95 15.27 -18.56
C MET A 14 -0.63 16.05 -18.78
N PRO A 15 0.47 15.60 -18.15
CA PRO A 15 1.79 16.16 -18.40
C PRO A 15 2.12 16.15 -19.89
N LYS A 16 2.68 17.25 -20.41
CA LYS A 16 3.02 17.41 -21.83
C LYS A 16 4.01 16.35 -22.32
N ASP A 17 4.88 15.90 -21.41
CA ASP A 17 5.87 14.87 -21.67
C ASP A 17 5.30 13.44 -21.53
N SER A 18 4.01 13.26 -21.24
CA SER A 18 3.38 11.93 -21.18
C SER A 18 3.43 11.22 -22.54
N ILE A 19 3.41 9.89 -22.53
CA ILE A 19 3.46 9.08 -23.75
C ILE A 19 2.27 9.42 -24.66
N LEU A 20 1.07 9.58 -24.11
CA LEU A 20 -0.13 9.91 -24.90
C LEU A 20 0.00 11.27 -25.61
N MET A 21 0.46 12.32 -24.90
CA MET A 21 0.62 13.65 -25.48
C MET A 21 1.72 13.68 -26.56
N GLU A 22 2.85 13.00 -26.31
CA GLU A 22 3.93 12.85 -27.29
C GLU A 22 3.50 12.04 -28.53
N MET A 23 2.69 10.99 -28.35
CA MET A 23 2.09 10.28 -29.49
C MET A 23 1.15 11.20 -30.27
N GLY A 24 0.36 12.03 -29.60
CA GLY A 24 -0.41 13.09 -30.24
C GLY A 24 0.43 13.99 -31.15
N ASP A 25 1.55 14.51 -30.63
CA ASP A 25 2.52 15.33 -31.39
C ASP A 25 3.06 14.59 -32.62
N ILE A 26 3.49 13.34 -32.45
CA ILE A 26 4.00 12.49 -33.53
C ILE A 26 2.96 12.36 -34.66
N PHE A 27 1.71 12.04 -34.33
CA PHE A 27 0.65 11.85 -35.32
C PHE A 27 0.20 13.17 -35.96
N SER A 28 0.27 14.29 -35.24
CA SER A 28 0.06 15.63 -35.81
C SER A 28 1.15 15.96 -36.83
N GLY A 29 2.42 15.74 -36.47
CA GLY A 29 3.56 15.97 -37.34
C GLY A 29 3.61 15.05 -38.55
N TYR A 30 3.15 13.79 -38.41
CA TYR A 30 2.96 12.86 -39.53
C TYR A 30 1.93 13.38 -40.52
N ARG A 31 0.73 13.73 -40.04
CA ARG A 31 -0.37 14.22 -40.89
C ARG A 31 -0.03 15.53 -41.59
N ASN A 32 0.65 16.44 -40.90
CA ASN A 32 0.97 17.77 -41.41
C ASN A 32 2.32 17.81 -42.16
N GLY A 33 3.04 16.67 -42.27
CA GLY A 33 4.35 16.59 -42.92
C GLY A 33 5.45 17.40 -42.25
N SER A 34 5.30 17.71 -40.95
CA SER A 34 6.23 18.57 -40.20
C SER A 34 7.48 17.85 -39.70
N TYR A 35 7.49 16.51 -39.76
CA TYR A 35 8.63 15.67 -39.39
C TYR A 35 9.09 14.81 -40.56
N SER A 36 10.40 14.63 -40.68
CA SER A 36 10.97 13.65 -41.60
C SER A 36 10.68 12.22 -41.11
N SER A 37 10.75 11.24 -42.03
CA SER A 37 10.58 9.82 -41.66
C SER A 37 11.56 9.38 -40.56
N SER A 38 12.80 9.87 -40.57
CA SER A 38 13.79 9.55 -39.53
C SER A 38 13.45 10.16 -38.17
N GLN A 39 12.93 11.40 -38.15
CA GLN A 39 12.47 12.05 -36.92
C GLN A 39 11.24 11.33 -36.34
N LEU A 40 10.28 10.94 -37.18
CA LEU A 40 9.11 10.16 -36.77
C LEU A 40 9.52 8.83 -36.16
N THR A 41 10.36 8.04 -36.84
CA THR A 41 10.83 6.74 -36.34
C THR A 41 11.54 6.89 -34.99
N ALA A 42 12.43 7.88 -34.84
CA ALA A 42 13.13 8.11 -33.58
C ALA A 42 12.19 8.50 -32.43
N LYS A 43 11.23 9.39 -32.69
CA LYS A 43 10.21 9.80 -31.71
C LYS A 43 9.32 8.60 -31.32
N ILE A 44 8.84 7.82 -32.29
CA ILE A 44 8.03 6.62 -32.05
C ILE A 44 8.81 5.63 -31.18
N PHE A 45 10.05 5.29 -31.54
CA PHE A 45 10.86 4.33 -30.77
C PHE A 45 11.14 4.81 -29.35
N THR A 46 11.25 6.13 -29.14
CA THR A 46 11.35 6.71 -27.80
C THR A 46 10.08 6.41 -26.98
N GLN A 47 8.89 6.60 -27.55
CA GLN A 47 7.64 6.31 -26.87
C GLN A 47 7.40 4.82 -26.67
N ILE A 48 7.74 3.98 -27.65
CA ILE A 48 7.69 2.51 -27.51
C ILE A 48 8.61 2.03 -26.39
N LYS A 49 9.83 2.57 -26.29
CA LYS A 49 10.75 2.26 -25.19
C LYS A 49 10.14 2.61 -23.84
N ARG A 50 9.48 3.77 -23.72
CA ARG A 50 8.80 4.18 -22.48
C ARG A 50 7.64 3.25 -22.12
N LEU A 51 6.86 2.80 -23.10
CA LEU A 51 5.80 1.79 -22.89
C LEU A 51 6.39 0.46 -22.40
N LEU A 52 7.52 0.01 -22.95
CA LEU A 52 8.19 -1.22 -22.53
C LEU A 52 8.76 -1.12 -21.11
N VAL A 53 9.28 0.04 -20.71
CA VAL A 53 9.70 0.31 -19.32
C VAL A 53 8.49 0.22 -18.40
N LEU A 54 7.40 0.92 -18.72
CA LEU A 54 6.16 0.86 -17.94
C LEU A 54 5.62 -0.59 -17.83
N ALA A 55 5.65 -1.33 -18.93
CA ALA A 55 5.24 -2.73 -18.96
C ALA A 55 6.14 -3.62 -18.09
N THR A 56 7.42 -3.29 -17.97
CA THR A 56 8.34 -4.00 -17.08
C THR A 56 8.05 -3.68 -15.61
N ASP A 57 7.85 -2.40 -15.28
CA ASP A 57 7.62 -1.93 -13.90
C ASP A 57 6.28 -2.42 -13.32
N TYR A 58 5.25 -2.48 -14.17
CA TYR A 58 3.89 -2.88 -13.79
C TYR A 58 3.50 -4.28 -14.29
N GLY A 59 4.41 -5.00 -14.95
CA GLY A 59 4.14 -6.36 -15.46
C GLY A 59 2.99 -6.40 -16.46
N PHE A 60 2.87 -5.42 -17.35
CA PHE A 60 1.86 -5.43 -18.42
C PHE A 60 2.24 -6.43 -19.51
N ASP A 61 1.21 -7.02 -20.10
CA ASP A 61 1.32 -8.10 -21.10
C ASP A 61 0.15 -8.02 -22.10
N LYS A 62 0.23 -8.72 -23.23
CA LYS A 62 -0.76 -8.64 -24.34
C LYS A 62 -0.73 -7.28 -25.04
N ASN A 63 -1.80 -6.48 -24.96
CA ASN A 63 -1.86 -5.18 -25.63
C ASN A 63 -1.35 -4.07 -24.70
N LEU A 64 -0.09 -3.66 -24.88
CA LEU A 64 0.54 -2.63 -24.04
C LEU A 64 -0.07 -1.24 -24.23
N TRP A 65 -0.61 -0.94 -25.41
CA TRP A 65 -1.28 0.34 -25.66
C TRP A 65 -2.57 0.45 -24.85
N HIS A 66 -3.43 -0.57 -24.91
CA HIS A 66 -4.66 -0.64 -24.12
C HIS A 66 -4.38 -0.65 -22.62
N ASN A 67 -3.37 -1.39 -22.18
CA ASN A 67 -2.95 -1.40 -20.78
C ASN A 67 -2.47 -0.02 -20.32
N TYR A 68 -1.74 0.72 -21.18
CA TYR A 68 -1.30 2.07 -20.88
C TYR A 68 -2.47 3.06 -20.77
N LEU A 69 -3.42 3.03 -21.71
CA LEU A 69 -4.61 3.88 -21.64
C LEU A 69 -5.46 3.57 -20.42
N SER A 70 -5.67 2.29 -20.11
CA SER A 70 -6.35 1.85 -18.88
C SER A 70 -5.60 2.33 -17.63
N PHE A 71 -4.26 2.27 -17.66
CA PHE A 71 -3.42 2.75 -16.57
C PHE A 71 -3.57 4.27 -16.37
N ILE A 72 -3.64 5.07 -17.44
CA ILE A 72 -3.93 6.51 -17.35
C ILE A 72 -5.28 6.75 -16.66
N LEU A 73 -6.33 6.07 -17.11
CA LEU A 73 -7.68 6.23 -16.57
C LEU A 73 -7.72 5.98 -15.06
N ILE A 74 -7.03 4.96 -14.57
CA ILE A 74 -7.06 4.61 -13.14
C ILE A 74 -6.00 5.32 -12.29
N THR A 75 -5.02 5.99 -12.90
CA THR A 75 -3.99 6.73 -12.16
C THR A 75 -4.17 8.23 -12.16
N ASN A 76 -4.93 8.79 -13.11
CA ASN A 76 -5.31 10.19 -13.12
C ASN A 76 -6.37 10.47 -12.04
N GLU A 77 -5.95 11.16 -10.97
CA GLU A 77 -6.86 11.64 -9.92
C GLU A 77 -7.42 13.01 -10.29
N ASN A 78 -8.67 13.03 -10.75
CA ASN A 78 -9.44 14.24 -11.03
C ASN A 78 -10.76 14.27 -10.21
N PRO A 79 -11.46 15.42 -10.13
CA PRO A 79 -12.68 15.55 -9.34
C PRO A 79 -13.76 14.50 -9.66
N PHE A 80 -13.90 14.11 -10.93
CA PHE A 80 -14.84 13.08 -11.35
C PHE A 80 -14.46 11.71 -10.79
N SER A 81 -13.22 11.27 -11.01
CA SER A 81 -12.73 9.97 -10.53
C SER A 81 -12.77 9.82 -9.00
N ILE A 82 -12.41 10.87 -8.26
CA ILE A 82 -12.46 10.91 -6.79
C ILE A 82 -13.92 10.86 -6.29
N THR A 83 -14.85 11.49 -7.02
CA THR A 83 -16.28 11.42 -6.69
C THR A 83 -16.81 10.02 -6.92
N CYS A 84 -16.50 9.41 -8.07
CA CYS A 84 -16.87 8.02 -8.37
C CYS A 84 -16.32 7.03 -7.34
N GLU A 85 -15.08 7.24 -6.86
CA GLU A 85 -14.50 6.45 -5.76
C GLU A 85 -15.37 6.48 -4.50
N LYS A 86 -15.97 7.62 -4.16
CA LYS A 86 -16.72 7.80 -2.91
C LYS A 86 -18.16 7.31 -2.99
N VAL A 87 -18.86 7.68 -4.05
CA VAL A 87 -20.32 7.55 -4.12
C VAL A 87 -20.77 6.68 -5.30
N GLY A 88 -19.83 6.15 -6.10
CA GLY A 88 -20.13 5.42 -7.32
C GLY A 88 -20.60 6.35 -8.46
N ALA A 89 -21.12 5.75 -9.52
CA ALA A 89 -21.76 6.48 -10.60
C ALA A 89 -23.09 7.10 -10.08
N ASN A 90 -23.09 8.41 -9.88
CA ASN A 90 -24.27 9.19 -9.51
C ASN A 90 -24.71 10.08 -10.65
N ASP A 91 -26.00 10.41 -10.70
CA ASP A 91 -26.53 11.32 -11.70
C ASP A 91 -25.99 12.74 -11.49
N GLY A 92 -25.45 13.33 -12.56
CA GLY A 92 -24.77 14.62 -12.51
C GLY A 92 -24.30 15.08 -13.88
N SER A 93 -24.32 16.39 -14.11
CA SER A 93 -23.92 16.98 -15.41
C SER A 93 -22.46 16.69 -15.76
N VAL A 94 -21.60 16.40 -14.78
CA VAL A 94 -20.21 15.98 -15.02
C VAL A 94 -20.10 14.69 -15.83
N ASN A 95 -21.10 13.80 -15.75
CA ASN A 95 -21.11 12.54 -16.49
C ASN A 95 -21.13 12.77 -18.00
N TYR A 96 -21.76 13.86 -18.46
CA TYR A 96 -21.75 14.24 -19.87
C TYR A 96 -20.33 14.48 -20.38
N PHE A 97 -19.51 15.20 -19.60
CA PHE A 97 -18.11 15.47 -19.97
C PHE A 97 -17.25 14.21 -19.85
N ALA A 98 -17.46 13.39 -18.82
CA ALA A 98 -16.77 12.11 -18.67
C ALA A 98 -17.07 11.14 -19.83
N LEU A 99 -18.34 11.07 -20.26
CA LEU A 99 -18.76 10.24 -21.39
C LEU A 99 -18.08 10.66 -22.70
N ASN A 100 -17.94 11.98 -22.94
CA ASN A 100 -17.19 12.50 -24.08
C ASN A 100 -15.70 12.10 -24.03
N ASP A 101 -15.06 12.20 -22.87
CA ASP A 101 -13.68 11.78 -22.71
C ASP A 101 -13.54 10.27 -22.91
N PHE A 102 -14.46 9.46 -22.41
CA PHE A 102 -14.46 8.01 -22.59
C PHE A 102 -14.73 7.59 -24.03
N GLU A 103 -15.53 8.35 -24.79
CA GLU A 103 -15.63 8.19 -26.25
C GLU A 103 -14.28 8.41 -26.92
N ALA A 104 -13.55 9.47 -26.53
CA ALA A 104 -12.21 9.73 -27.04
C ALA A 104 -11.21 8.63 -26.63
N PHE A 105 -11.29 8.09 -25.41
CA PHE A 105 -10.49 6.93 -25.02
C PHE A 105 -10.85 5.69 -25.83
N ARG A 106 -12.13 5.43 -26.13
CA ARG A 106 -12.52 4.31 -27.00
C ARG A 106 -11.94 4.48 -28.41
N GLU A 107 -12.03 5.67 -28.98
CA GLU A 107 -11.37 6.00 -30.26
C GLU A 107 -9.84 5.80 -30.19
N LEU A 108 -9.20 6.03 -29.04
CA LEU A 108 -7.76 5.75 -28.83
C LEU A 108 -7.47 4.25 -28.69
N PHE A 109 -8.35 3.46 -28.06
CA PHE A 109 -8.23 2.01 -28.00
C PHE A 109 -8.28 1.39 -29.40
N ASP A 110 -9.21 1.86 -30.22
CA ASP A 110 -9.43 1.38 -31.59
C ASP A 110 -8.53 2.07 -32.63
N PHE A 111 -7.53 2.85 -32.18
CA PHE A 111 -6.70 3.64 -33.08
C PHE A 111 -5.85 2.75 -34.00
N ASP A 112 -5.98 2.96 -35.31
CA ASP A 112 -5.23 2.21 -36.33
C ASP A 112 -3.82 2.79 -36.53
N PHE A 113 -2.81 1.99 -36.21
CA PHE A 113 -1.39 2.33 -36.39
C PHE A 113 -0.83 1.86 -37.75
N SER A 114 -1.60 1.08 -38.53
CA SER A 114 -1.09 0.38 -39.72
C SER A 114 -0.58 1.33 -40.82
N GLU A 115 -1.21 2.50 -40.99
CA GLU A 115 -0.84 3.48 -42.00
C GLU A 115 0.58 4.03 -41.77
N ILE A 116 0.86 4.49 -40.55
CA ILE A 116 2.17 5.06 -40.20
C ILE A 116 3.25 3.97 -40.19
N GLU A 117 2.94 2.77 -39.69
CA GLU A 117 3.85 1.61 -39.72
C GLU A 117 4.28 1.27 -41.15
N LYS A 118 3.31 1.17 -42.06
CA LYS A 118 3.57 0.89 -43.47
C LYS A 118 4.40 1.99 -44.13
N SER A 119 4.11 3.26 -43.83
CA SER A 119 4.84 4.38 -44.45
C SER A 119 6.29 4.50 -43.96
N LEU A 120 6.57 4.09 -42.72
CA LEU A 120 7.91 4.17 -42.11
C LEU A 120 8.69 2.86 -42.20
N GLY A 121 8.05 1.75 -42.60
CA GLY A 121 8.67 0.43 -42.66
C GLY A 121 9.01 -0.13 -41.26
N ILE A 122 8.18 0.15 -40.27
CA ILE A 122 8.33 -0.33 -38.88
C ILE A 122 7.14 -1.20 -38.48
N ASP A 123 7.29 -2.05 -37.46
CA ASP A 123 6.23 -2.94 -36.96
C ASP A 123 6.00 -2.83 -35.43
N CYS A 124 6.53 -1.78 -34.80
CA CYS A 124 6.58 -1.68 -33.36
C CYS A 124 5.20 -1.61 -32.67
N PHE A 125 4.21 -0.94 -33.27
CA PHE A 125 2.84 -0.88 -32.73
C PHE A 125 2.18 -2.25 -32.80
N THR A 126 2.28 -2.93 -33.94
CA THR A 126 1.81 -4.31 -34.10
C THR A 126 2.43 -5.25 -33.06
N ARG A 127 3.72 -5.08 -32.74
CA ARG A 127 4.42 -5.88 -31.71
C ARG A 127 3.95 -5.56 -30.29
N ILE A 128 3.74 -4.30 -29.93
CA ILE A 128 3.29 -3.94 -28.57
C ILE A 128 1.80 -4.26 -28.33
N SER A 129 0.98 -4.35 -29.38
CA SER A 129 -0.40 -4.82 -29.29
C SER A 129 -0.49 -6.33 -29.06
N ASN A 130 0.53 -7.09 -29.47
CA ASN A 130 0.65 -8.53 -29.31
C ASN A 130 1.86 -8.92 -28.45
N TYR A 131 2.11 -8.15 -27.40
CA TYR A 131 3.29 -8.31 -26.55
C TYR A 131 3.19 -9.58 -25.71
N LYS A 132 4.32 -10.25 -25.55
CA LYS A 132 4.50 -11.38 -24.64
C LYS A 132 5.65 -11.08 -23.69
N ALA A 133 5.31 -10.78 -22.46
CA ALA A 133 6.29 -10.47 -21.42
C ALA A 133 7.19 -11.68 -21.12
N ILE A 134 8.48 -11.43 -20.90
CA ILE A 134 9.41 -12.45 -20.41
C ILE A 134 9.09 -12.69 -18.93
N VAL A 135 8.71 -13.92 -18.58
CA VAL A 135 8.43 -14.33 -17.19
C VAL A 135 9.71 -14.27 -16.38
N LYS A 136 9.95 -13.16 -15.67
CA LYS A 136 11.03 -13.07 -14.69
C LYS A 136 10.58 -13.80 -13.42
N LYS A 137 11.39 -14.75 -12.97
CA LYS A 137 10.96 -15.78 -12.01
C LYS A 137 10.57 -15.26 -10.63
N GLU A 138 10.91 -14.03 -10.21
CA GLU A 138 10.49 -13.54 -8.88
C GLU A 138 10.75 -12.05 -8.57
N LEU A 139 10.95 -11.17 -9.57
CA LEU A 139 11.39 -9.79 -9.28
C LEU A 139 10.53 -8.68 -9.90
N MET A 140 10.02 -7.83 -8.99
CA MET A 140 9.82 -6.38 -9.13
C MET A 140 8.72 -5.86 -10.06
N TYR A 141 7.52 -6.42 -10.02
CA TYR A 141 6.35 -5.65 -10.49
C TYR A 141 5.20 -5.76 -9.51
N ASN A 142 4.38 -4.72 -9.48
CA ASN A 142 3.21 -4.70 -8.62
C ASN A 142 2.13 -5.63 -9.18
N LYS A 143 2.18 -6.91 -8.79
CA LYS A 143 1.28 -7.96 -9.29
C LYS A 143 -0.20 -7.59 -9.17
N ASN A 144 -0.59 -6.97 -8.08
CA ASN A 144 -1.98 -6.55 -7.85
C ASN A 144 -2.40 -5.45 -8.84
N VAL A 145 -1.55 -4.46 -9.09
CA VAL A 145 -1.80 -3.42 -10.10
C VAL A 145 -1.83 -4.00 -11.50
N SER A 146 -0.88 -4.88 -11.81
CA SER A 146 -0.81 -5.61 -13.07
C SER A 146 -2.11 -6.35 -13.38
N GLU A 147 -2.63 -7.10 -12.41
CA GLU A 147 -3.87 -7.87 -12.55
C GLU A 147 -5.08 -6.97 -12.77
N LYS A 148 -5.23 -5.92 -11.94
CA LYS A 148 -6.33 -4.95 -12.06
C LYS A 148 -6.32 -4.19 -13.39
N VAL A 149 -5.16 -3.68 -13.82
CA VAL A 149 -5.04 -2.96 -15.10
C VAL A 149 -5.35 -3.87 -16.27
N ARG A 150 -4.78 -5.09 -16.29
CA ARG A 150 -5.01 -6.03 -17.39
C ARG A 150 -6.46 -6.51 -17.44
N GLN A 151 -7.11 -6.66 -16.29
CA GLN A 151 -8.53 -7.00 -16.23
C GLN A 151 -9.38 -5.86 -16.79
N LEU A 152 -9.18 -4.63 -16.30
CA LEU A 152 -9.92 -3.47 -16.82
C LEU A 152 -9.68 -3.28 -18.31
N SER A 153 -8.42 -3.33 -18.77
CA SER A 153 -8.05 -3.24 -20.18
C SER A 153 -8.81 -4.24 -21.06
N ALA A 154 -8.88 -5.50 -20.62
CA ALA A 154 -9.61 -6.55 -21.34
C ALA A 154 -11.14 -6.40 -21.27
N ASP A 155 -11.67 -5.74 -20.24
CA ASP A 155 -13.10 -5.44 -20.12
C ASP A 155 -13.47 -4.25 -21.02
N LEU A 156 -12.65 -3.20 -21.04
CA LEU A 156 -12.82 -2.02 -21.89
C LEU A 156 -12.74 -2.36 -23.39
N GLU A 157 -11.83 -3.24 -23.78
CA GLU A 157 -11.69 -3.72 -25.16
C GLU A 157 -12.96 -4.41 -25.71
N LYS A 158 -13.83 -4.92 -24.83
CA LYS A 158 -15.08 -5.62 -25.23
C LYS A 158 -16.30 -4.70 -25.27
N THR A 159 -16.17 -3.46 -24.84
CA THR A 159 -17.31 -2.53 -24.74
C THR A 159 -17.78 -2.12 -26.14
N ALA A 160 -19.10 -2.11 -26.35
CA ALA A 160 -19.67 -1.78 -27.65
C ALA A 160 -19.87 -0.28 -27.88
N ASN A 161 -19.93 0.51 -26.80
CA ASN A 161 -20.29 1.92 -26.85
C ASN A 161 -19.71 2.69 -25.64
N ALA A 162 -19.86 4.02 -25.66
CA ALA A 162 -19.29 4.94 -24.67
C ALA A 162 -19.87 4.69 -23.27
N GLN A 163 -21.15 4.29 -23.22
CA GLN A 163 -21.85 4.07 -21.97
C GLN A 163 -21.34 2.81 -21.27
N GLU A 164 -21.13 1.71 -22.01
CA GLU A 164 -20.52 0.50 -21.45
C GLU A 164 -19.08 0.75 -20.98
N PHE A 165 -18.32 1.57 -21.71
CA PHE A 165 -16.99 2.01 -21.29
C PHE A 165 -17.05 2.84 -20.00
N PHE A 166 -17.97 3.80 -19.94
CA PHE A 166 -18.24 4.61 -18.74
C PHE A 166 -18.60 3.74 -17.54
N ASP A 167 -19.50 2.77 -17.71
CA ASP A 167 -19.97 1.88 -16.65
C ASP A 167 -18.82 1.00 -16.13
N ALA A 168 -17.98 0.47 -17.03
CA ALA A 168 -16.82 -0.34 -16.66
C ALA A 168 -15.79 0.47 -15.85
N VAL A 169 -15.45 1.69 -16.29
CA VAL A 169 -14.49 2.57 -15.61
C VAL A 169 -15.03 3.03 -14.25
N THR A 170 -16.29 3.47 -14.19
CA THR A 170 -16.90 3.95 -12.93
C THR A 170 -17.09 2.83 -11.92
N LYS A 171 -17.45 1.62 -12.37
CA LYS A 171 -17.46 0.43 -11.53
C LYS A 171 -16.07 0.14 -10.97
N PHE A 172 -15.02 0.23 -11.80
CA PHE A 172 -13.65 0.07 -11.32
C PHE A 172 -13.30 1.09 -10.23
N TYR A 173 -13.66 2.36 -10.41
CA TYR A 173 -13.48 3.38 -9.39
C TYR A 173 -14.27 3.08 -8.12
N ASN A 174 -15.45 2.48 -8.20
CA ASN A 174 -16.19 2.10 -7.00
C ASN A 174 -15.53 0.91 -6.26
N ASP A 175 -15.17 -0.14 -7.01
CA ASP A 175 -14.67 -1.40 -6.45
C ASP A 175 -13.24 -1.27 -5.92
N TYR A 176 -12.39 -0.51 -6.61
CA TYR A 176 -10.96 -0.44 -6.34
C TYR A 176 -10.45 0.97 -6.05
N GLY A 177 -11.21 1.99 -6.44
CA GLY A 177 -10.86 3.41 -6.38
C GLY A 177 -9.74 3.84 -7.32
N VAL A 178 -9.30 5.08 -7.17
CA VAL A 178 -8.42 5.76 -8.14
C VAL A 178 -7.04 6.07 -7.56
N GLY A 179 -6.06 6.18 -8.44
CA GLY A 179 -4.72 6.63 -8.12
C GLY A 179 -3.93 5.63 -7.28
N MET A 180 -2.89 6.12 -6.63
CA MET A 180 -1.93 5.25 -5.94
C MET A 180 -2.59 4.45 -4.79
N PHE A 181 -3.60 5.03 -4.13
CA PHE A 181 -4.30 4.41 -3.01
C PHE A 181 -5.21 3.26 -3.43
N GLY A 182 -5.84 3.30 -4.61
CA GLY A 182 -6.64 2.16 -5.11
C GLY A 182 -5.79 0.95 -5.50
N LEU A 183 -4.58 1.25 -5.94
CA LEU A 183 -3.65 0.32 -6.57
C LEU A 183 -2.71 -0.39 -5.57
N ASN A 184 -2.45 0.23 -4.42
CA ASN A 184 -1.45 -0.26 -3.47
C ASN A 184 -2.06 -0.39 -2.08
N LYS A 185 -1.59 -1.38 -1.30
CA LYS A 185 -2.05 -1.62 0.07
C LYS A 185 -1.28 -0.84 1.14
N ALA A 186 -0.04 -0.48 0.84
CA ALA A 186 0.86 0.12 1.83
C ALA A 186 1.80 1.16 1.22
N PHE A 187 2.13 2.16 2.01
CA PHE A 187 2.90 3.34 1.62
C PHE A 187 3.90 3.73 2.69
N ARG A 188 4.96 4.40 2.27
CA ARG A 188 5.87 5.16 3.13
C ARG A 188 5.96 6.59 2.62
N ILE A 189 6.46 7.49 3.45
CA ILE A 189 6.71 8.88 3.08
C ILE A 189 8.14 8.99 2.51
N ALA A 190 8.27 9.49 1.28
CA ALA A 190 9.56 9.73 0.63
C ALA A 190 10.12 11.12 0.96
N GLY A 191 9.25 12.11 1.11
CA GLY A 191 9.59 13.47 1.46
C GLY A 191 8.36 14.30 1.78
N SER A 192 8.58 15.49 2.33
CA SER A 192 7.56 16.50 2.52
C SER A 192 8.10 17.87 2.17
N ASP A 193 7.28 18.66 1.48
CA ASP A 193 7.48 20.09 1.27
C ASP A 193 6.25 20.84 1.81
N ASN A 194 6.30 22.18 1.81
CA ASN A 194 5.31 23.08 2.39
C ASN A 194 3.85 22.66 2.09
N PHE A 195 3.28 21.79 2.94
CA PHE A 195 1.92 21.22 2.88
C PHE A 195 1.68 19.99 2.00
N HIS A 196 2.70 19.43 1.31
CA HIS A 196 2.54 18.22 0.53
C HIS A 196 3.50 17.09 0.98
N VAL A 197 2.96 15.87 1.06
CA VAL A 197 3.69 14.66 1.39
C VAL A 197 3.77 13.77 0.15
N GLU A 198 4.98 13.35 -0.21
CA GLU A 198 5.18 12.38 -1.28
C GLU A 198 5.03 10.96 -0.72
N PHE A 199 3.97 10.26 -1.13
CA PHE A 199 3.78 8.85 -0.83
C PHE A 199 4.49 7.95 -1.84
N LYS A 200 5.15 6.92 -1.32
CA LYS A 200 5.76 5.86 -2.13
C LYS A 200 5.20 4.50 -1.74
N ALA A 201 4.65 3.79 -2.72
CA ALA A 201 4.12 2.45 -2.51
C ALA A 201 5.20 1.46 -2.03
N ILE A 202 4.82 0.58 -1.10
CA ILE A 202 5.64 -0.54 -0.64
C ILE A 202 5.24 -1.78 -1.44
N ASN A 203 6.00 -2.08 -2.50
CA ASN A 203 5.67 -3.15 -3.45
C ASN A 203 6.02 -4.57 -2.93
N ASN A 204 6.93 -4.68 -1.97
CA ASN A 204 7.43 -5.96 -1.43
C ASN A 204 6.99 -6.17 0.02
N MET A 205 5.70 -6.01 0.30
CA MET A 205 5.17 -6.45 1.58
C MET A 205 5.01 -7.97 1.54
N ASP A 206 5.67 -8.67 2.45
CA ASP A 206 5.55 -10.12 2.62
C ASP A 206 4.07 -10.52 2.62
N LYS A 207 3.73 -11.64 1.95
CA LYS A 207 2.38 -12.20 1.91
C LYS A 207 2.01 -12.90 3.23
N VAL A 208 2.39 -12.30 4.36
CA VAL A 208 2.09 -12.85 5.67
C VAL A 208 0.60 -12.68 5.93
N MET A 209 -0.08 -13.78 6.19
CA MET A 209 -1.46 -13.83 6.68
C MET A 209 -1.48 -14.07 8.18
N LEU A 210 -2.59 -13.77 8.87
CA LEU A 210 -2.67 -14.01 10.31
C LEU A 210 -2.54 -15.49 10.68
N ASP A 211 -2.98 -16.38 9.81
CA ASP A 211 -2.82 -17.83 9.93
C ASP A 211 -1.34 -18.26 9.86
N ASP A 212 -0.46 -17.42 9.32
CA ASP A 212 0.97 -17.66 9.30
C ASP A 212 1.63 -17.37 10.65
N LEU A 213 0.99 -16.56 11.50
CA LEU A 213 1.44 -16.31 12.87
C LEU A 213 0.87 -17.38 13.80
N VAL A 214 1.69 -18.38 14.11
CA VAL A 214 1.32 -19.46 15.04
C VAL A 214 1.22 -18.91 16.46
N GLY A 215 0.09 -19.17 17.12
CA GLY A 215 -0.18 -18.72 18.49
C GLY A 215 -0.70 -17.28 18.57
N TYR A 216 -0.69 -16.72 19.78
CA TYR A 216 -1.21 -15.37 20.05
C TYR A 216 -2.68 -15.16 19.64
N GLU A 217 -3.50 -16.21 19.68
CA GLU A 217 -4.89 -16.20 19.18
C GLU A 217 -5.75 -15.10 19.81
N LYS A 218 -5.60 -14.86 21.12
CA LYS A 218 -6.31 -13.78 21.81
C LYS A 218 -5.91 -12.42 21.26
N GLN A 219 -4.61 -12.19 21.06
CA GLN A 219 -4.06 -10.94 20.54
C GLN A 219 -4.49 -10.72 19.08
N LYS A 220 -4.43 -11.76 18.25
CA LYS A 220 -4.91 -11.72 16.86
C LYS A 220 -6.39 -11.38 16.82
N LYS A 221 -7.22 -12.07 17.61
CA LYS A 221 -8.67 -11.82 17.69
C LYS A 221 -8.99 -10.37 18.07
N MET A 222 -8.36 -9.82 19.11
CA MET A 222 -8.56 -8.42 19.51
C MET A 222 -8.21 -7.44 18.39
N LEU A 223 -7.11 -7.69 17.68
CA LEU A 223 -6.68 -6.85 16.56
C LEU A 223 -7.67 -6.94 15.39
N VAL A 224 -8.06 -8.15 15.00
CA VAL A 224 -9.04 -8.42 13.93
C VAL A 224 -10.38 -7.76 14.24
N GLU A 225 -10.92 -7.91 15.45
CA GLU A 225 -12.21 -7.33 15.82
C GLU A 225 -12.20 -5.81 15.76
N ASN A 226 -11.12 -5.17 16.23
CA ASN A 226 -10.95 -3.72 16.18
C ASN A 226 -10.79 -3.21 14.73
N THR A 227 -9.97 -3.88 13.91
CA THR A 227 -9.78 -3.51 12.50
C THR A 227 -11.04 -3.79 11.67
N LYS A 228 -11.75 -4.89 11.92
CA LYS A 228 -13.02 -5.23 11.28
C LYS A 228 -14.07 -4.15 11.55
N ALA A 229 -14.21 -3.72 12.81
CA ALA A 229 -15.11 -2.61 13.15
C ALA A 229 -14.76 -1.35 12.35
N PHE A 230 -13.47 -1.01 12.24
CA PHE A 230 -13.00 0.16 11.50
C PHE A 230 -13.34 0.11 10.00
N VAL A 231 -13.09 -1.02 9.34
CA VAL A 231 -13.37 -1.17 7.90
C VAL A 231 -14.86 -1.18 7.59
N GLU A 232 -15.68 -1.67 8.52
CA GLU A 232 -17.14 -1.64 8.43
C GLU A 232 -17.74 -0.27 8.81
N GLY A 233 -16.92 0.75 9.07
CA GLY A 233 -17.37 2.09 9.45
C GLY A 233 -17.93 2.18 10.88
N ARG A 234 -17.75 1.14 11.70
CA ARG A 234 -18.09 1.17 13.13
C ARG A 234 -16.97 1.84 13.93
N ARG A 235 -17.28 2.29 15.15
CA ARG A 235 -16.27 2.87 16.05
C ARG A 235 -15.18 1.85 16.38
N ALA A 236 -13.94 2.28 16.27
CA ALA A 236 -12.75 1.49 16.55
C ALA A 236 -11.68 2.37 17.21
N ASN A 237 -10.74 1.74 17.88
CA ASN A 237 -9.72 2.42 18.67
C ASN A 237 -8.36 2.42 17.96
N ASN A 238 -7.55 3.45 18.25
CA ASN A 238 -6.11 3.38 18.01
C ASN A 238 -5.54 2.18 18.77
N ALA A 239 -4.60 1.46 18.16
CA ALA A 239 -4.07 0.22 18.71
C ALA A 239 -2.59 0.36 19.10
N LEU A 240 -2.24 -0.08 20.30
CA LEU A 240 -0.87 -0.19 20.77
C LEU A 240 -0.56 -1.66 21.05
N LEU A 241 0.31 -2.26 20.24
CA LEU A 241 0.83 -3.60 20.45
C LEU A 241 2.14 -3.47 21.20
N PHE A 242 2.20 -3.97 22.43
CA PHE A 242 3.38 -3.82 23.29
C PHE A 242 3.82 -5.15 23.86
N GLY A 243 5.09 -5.25 24.26
CA GLY A 243 5.65 -6.44 24.89
C GLY A 243 6.99 -6.82 24.30
N ASP A 244 7.42 -8.08 24.48
CA ASP A 244 8.79 -8.49 24.16
C ASP A 244 9.07 -8.45 22.65
N SER A 245 10.33 -8.23 22.30
CA SER A 245 10.80 -8.31 20.92
C SER A 245 10.68 -9.75 20.37
N GLY A 246 10.50 -9.87 19.06
CA GLY A 246 10.44 -11.18 18.39
C GLY A 246 9.14 -11.98 18.58
N THR A 247 8.10 -11.38 19.18
CA THR A 247 6.79 -12.01 19.43
C THR A 247 5.76 -11.84 18.31
N GLY A 248 6.10 -11.09 17.24
CA GLY A 248 5.24 -10.95 16.05
C GLY A 248 4.41 -9.68 15.96
N LYS A 249 4.58 -8.68 16.84
CA LYS A 249 3.80 -7.42 16.86
C LYS A 249 3.67 -6.74 15.47
N SER A 250 4.80 -6.39 14.84
CA SER A 250 4.84 -5.73 13.53
C SER A 250 4.32 -6.65 12.41
N THR A 251 4.57 -7.96 12.55
CA THR A 251 4.09 -8.99 11.62
C THR A 251 2.55 -9.12 11.67
N SER A 252 1.93 -9.06 12.84
CA SER A 252 0.47 -9.07 12.99
C SER A 252 -0.19 -7.88 12.30
N ILE A 253 0.40 -6.68 12.39
CA ILE A 253 -0.13 -5.48 11.73
C ILE A 253 -0.03 -5.62 10.21
N LYS A 254 1.10 -6.10 9.69
CA LYS A 254 1.26 -6.37 8.24
C LYS A 254 0.24 -7.40 7.75
N ALA A 255 -0.01 -8.44 8.54
CA ALA A 255 -0.99 -9.47 8.23
C ALA A 255 -2.43 -8.93 8.20
N ILE A 256 -2.81 -8.08 9.15
CA ILE A 256 -4.11 -7.40 9.16
C ILE A 256 -4.32 -6.56 7.90
N VAL A 257 -3.28 -5.86 7.45
CA VAL A 257 -3.37 -5.06 6.21
C VAL A 257 -3.62 -5.95 5.00
N ASN A 258 -2.99 -7.13 4.94
CA ASN A 258 -3.23 -8.11 3.87
C ASN A 258 -4.67 -8.65 3.90
N GLU A 259 -5.15 -9.02 5.08
CA GLU A 259 -6.50 -9.59 5.27
C GLU A 259 -7.60 -8.58 4.92
N PHE A 260 -7.43 -7.33 5.32
CA PHE A 260 -8.44 -6.29 5.16
C PHE A 260 -8.22 -5.38 3.93
N TYR A 261 -7.17 -5.59 3.13
CA TYR A 261 -6.94 -4.85 1.89
C TYR A 261 -8.13 -4.89 0.91
N PRO A 262 -8.79 -6.05 0.68
CA PRO A 262 -9.97 -6.13 -0.18
C PRO A 262 -11.15 -5.29 0.33
N TYR A 263 -11.19 -4.97 1.63
CA TYR A 263 -12.23 -4.16 2.27
C TYR A 263 -11.83 -2.68 2.39
N GLY A 264 -10.88 -2.22 1.55
CA GLY A 264 -10.47 -0.82 1.49
C GLY A 264 -9.46 -0.39 2.54
N LEU A 265 -8.86 -1.30 3.32
CA LEU A 265 -7.81 -0.96 4.28
C LEU A 265 -6.49 -0.64 3.60
N ARG A 266 -5.83 0.44 4.02
CA ARG A 266 -4.51 0.89 3.56
C ARG A 266 -3.62 1.19 4.76
N MET A 267 -2.32 1.00 4.61
CA MET A 267 -1.34 1.31 5.65
C MET A 267 -0.35 2.37 5.19
N ILE A 268 -0.07 3.33 6.05
CA ILE A 268 0.98 4.33 5.84
C ILE A 268 1.99 4.18 6.97
N GLU A 269 3.19 3.69 6.64
CA GLU A 269 4.29 3.58 7.59
C GLU A 269 4.96 4.95 7.76
N ILE A 270 5.09 5.38 9.02
CA ILE A 270 5.72 6.63 9.40
C ILE A 270 6.84 6.35 10.40
N TYR A 271 8.04 6.85 10.12
CA TYR A 271 9.17 6.78 11.04
C TYR A 271 9.14 7.94 12.05
N LYS A 272 9.80 7.78 13.19
CA LYS A 272 9.81 8.77 14.29
C LYS A 272 10.13 10.20 13.84
N HIS A 273 11.16 10.38 13.02
CA HIS A 273 11.59 11.69 12.51
C HIS A 273 10.57 12.36 11.56
N GLN A 274 9.58 11.61 11.08
CA GLN A 274 8.52 12.07 10.17
C GLN A 274 7.22 12.39 10.91
N PHE A 275 7.18 12.33 12.25
CA PHE A 275 5.96 12.64 13.02
C PHE A 275 5.48 14.08 12.83
N LYS A 276 6.39 15.00 12.51
CA LYS A 276 6.07 16.38 12.12
C LYS A 276 5.17 16.48 10.87
N ASP A 277 5.22 15.47 9.99
CA ASP A 277 4.48 15.44 8.73
C ASP A 277 3.08 14.81 8.88
N LEU A 278 2.74 14.32 10.06
CA LEU A 278 1.51 13.58 10.33
C LEU A 278 0.24 14.38 9.99
N SER A 279 0.24 15.69 10.28
CA SER A 279 -0.88 16.57 9.93
C SER A 279 -1.08 16.68 8.42
N ASN A 280 0.02 16.76 7.65
CA ASN A 280 -0.04 16.84 6.19
C ASN A 280 -0.51 15.51 5.59
N VAL A 281 -0.03 14.37 6.13
CA VAL A 281 -0.52 13.04 5.76
C VAL A 281 -2.02 12.93 5.96
N ILE A 282 -2.51 13.31 7.13
CA ILE A 282 -3.94 13.27 7.47
C ILE A 282 -4.74 14.17 6.53
N ALA A 283 -4.26 15.39 6.26
CA ALA A 283 -4.93 16.33 5.37
C ALA A 283 -5.12 15.78 3.95
N GLN A 284 -4.15 15.02 3.43
CA GLN A 284 -4.24 14.43 2.09
C GLN A 284 -5.19 13.22 2.03
N ILE A 285 -5.28 12.42 3.09
CA ILE A 285 -6.02 11.15 3.07
C ILE A 285 -7.42 11.23 3.71
N LYS A 286 -7.73 12.28 4.49
CA LYS A 286 -9.00 12.40 5.24
C LYS A 286 -10.25 12.35 4.36
N ASN A 287 -10.11 12.75 3.10
CA ASN A 287 -11.20 12.83 2.13
C ASN A 287 -11.18 11.68 1.11
N ARG A 288 -10.59 10.52 1.42
CA ARG A 288 -10.59 9.33 0.55
C ARG A 288 -11.55 8.26 1.08
N ASN A 289 -12.05 7.38 0.19
CA ASN A 289 -13.02 6.34 0.59
C ASN A 289 -12.36 5.15 1.33
N TYR A 290 -11.03 5.08 1.33
CA TYR A 290 -10.30 4.04 2.04
C TYR A 290 -10.23 4.29 3.54
N LYS A 291 -9.97 3.22 4.27
CA LYS A 291 -9.63 3.24 5.69
C LYS A 291 -8.12 3.15 5.84
N PHE A 292 -7.52 4.09 6.56
CA PHE A 292 -6.07 4.18 6.72
C PHE A 292 -5.65 3.81 8.14
N ILE A 293 -4.67 2.91 8.23
CA ILE A 293 -3.86 2.74 9.42
C ILE A 293 -2.55 3.49 9.21
N ILE A 294 -2.33 4.51 10.02
CA ILE A 294 -1.01 5.12 10.18
C ILE A 294 -0.23 4.24 11.14
N TYR A 295 0.81 3.58 10.62
CA TYR A 295 1.61 2.60 11.33
C TYR A 295 2.94 3.18 11.79
N MET A 296 3.25 2.98 13.07
CA MET A 296 4.50 3.41 13.69
C MET A 296 5.19 2.20 14.34
N ASP A 297 6.35 1.82 13.81
CA ASP A 297 7.13 0.72 14.37
C ASP A 297 8.03 1.21 15.51
N ASP A 298 8.10 0.41 16.57
CA ASP A 298 8.95 0.60 17.75
C ASP A 298 8.89 2.01 18.37
N LEU A 299 7.66 2.43 18.68
CA LEU A 299 7.43 3.63 19.46
C LEU A 299 8.04 3.44 20.86
N SER A 300 9.06 4.23 21.14
CA SER A 300 9.58 4.44 22.48
C SER A 300 9.14 5.80 22.99
N PHE A 301 9.31 5.97 24.29
CA PHE A 301 8.91 7.16 25.02
C PHE A 301 10.05 7.48 25.99
N GLU A 302 11.26 7.63 25.46
CA GLU A 302 12.44 7.97 26.25
C GLU A 302 12.36 9.42 26.76
N GLU A 303 13.07 9.78 27.83
CA GLU A 303 13.01 11.13 28.41
C GLU A 303 13.42 12.23 27.41
N PHE A 304 14.30 11.92 26.47
CA PHE A 304 14.80 12.85 25.44
C PHE A 304 13.99 12.85 24.14
N GLU A 305 13.01 11.94 23.97
CA GLU A 305 12.19 11.91 22.75
C GLU A 305 11.08 12.96 22.88
N ILE A 306 11.04 13.92 21.95
CA ILE A 306 10.04 15.00 21.90
C ILE A 306 9.01 14.79 20.80
N GLU A 307 9.29 13.86 19.88
CA GLU A 307 8.50 13.57 18.68
C GLU A 307 7.08 13.08 19.04
N TYR A 308 6.92 12.43 20.20
CA TYR A 308 5.62 11.95 20.67
C TYR A 308 4.61 13.08 20.91
N LYS A 309 5.06 14.33 21.10
CA LYS A 309 4.18 15.50 21.28
C LYS A 309 3.34 15.78 20.03
N PHE A 310 3.91 15.58 18.84
CA PHE A 310 3.16 15.68 17.58
C PHE A 310 2.07 14.61 17.49
N LEU A 311 2.41 13.38 17.90
CA LEU A 311 1.47 12.27 17.93
C LEU A 311 0.32 12.53 18.90
N LYS A 312 0.62 13.05 20.09
CA LYS A 312 -0.37 13.42 21.10
C LYS A 312 -1.31 14.50 20.57
N ALA A 313 -0.79 15.59 20.01
CA ALA A 313 -1.61 16.66 19.46
C ALA A 313 -2.59 16.17 18.38
N VAL A 314 -2.15 15.23 17.53
CA VAL A 314 -3.00 14.64 16.49
C VAL A 314 -4.07 13.70 17.07
N ILE A 315 -3.73 12.90 18.08
CA ILE A 315 -4.69 11.97 18.69
C ILE A 315 -5.71 12.68 19.57
N GLU A 316 -5.29 13.73 20.29
CA GLU A 316 -6.18 14.51 21.16
C GLU A 316 -7.16 15.35 20.36
N GLY A 317 -6.87 15.58 19.08
CA GLY A 317 -7.64 16.47 18.23
C GLY A 317 -7.36 17.90 18.65
N GLY A 318 -6.67 18.66 17.79
CA GLY A 318 -6.62 20.11 17.92
C GLY A 318 -8.01 20.72 17.65
N VAL A 319 -8.07 21.78 16.84
CA VAL A 319 -9.36 22.38 16.44
C VAL A 319 -10.12 21.49 15.43
N GLU A 320 -9.41 20.65 14.66
CA GLU A 320 -10.02 19.73 13.69
C GLU A 320 -10.41 18.39 14.33
N THR A 321 -11.64 17.93 14.10
CA THR A 321 -12.09 16.57 14.46
C THR A 321 -11.30 15.52 13.69
N LYS A 322 -10.84 14.49 14.41
CA LYS A 322 -10.16 13.32 13.82
C LYS A 322 -11.04 12.68 12.73
N PRO A 323 -10.50 12.43 11.52
CA PRO A 323 -11.26 11.78 10.45
C PRO A 323 -11.68 10.34 10.80
N ASP A 324 -12.91 9.96 10.44
CA ASP A 324 -13.48 8.62 10.66
C ASP A 324 -12.84 7.51 9.80
N ASN A 325 -11.96 7.90 8.88
CA ASN A 325 -11.24 6.99 8.00
C ASN A 325 -9.77 6.79 8.39
N ILE A 326 -9.35 7.20 9.60
CA ILE A 326 -7.96 7.08 10.06
C ILE A 326 -7.86 6.47 11.46
N LEU A 327 -7.01 5.44 11.62
CA LEU A 327 -6.54 4.92 12.90
C LEU A 327 -5.02 4.96 12.99
N ILE A 328 -4.50 5.05 14.20
CA ILE A 328 -3.06 4.96 14.49
C ILE A 328 -2.77 3.63 15.17
N TYR A 329 -1.91 2.83 14.55
CA TYR A 329 -1.41 1.58 15.12
C TYR A 329 0.08 1.73 15.40
N ALA A 330 0.50 1.35 16.60
CA ALA A 330 1.90 1.43 16.99
C ALA A 330 2.37 0.11 17.63
N THR A 331 3.65 -0.21 17.47
CA THR A 331 4.31 -1.25 18.28
C THR A 331 5.23 -0.61 19.32
N SER A 332 5.43 -1.29 20.46
CA SER A 332 6.47 -0.89 21.43
C SER A 332 7.14 -2.11 22.05
N ASN A 333 8.47 -2.11 22.10
CA ASN A 333 9.25 -3.15 22.79
C ASN A 333 9.37 -2.92 24.31
N ARG A 334 8.97 -1.75 24.80
CA ARG A 334 9.17 -1.34 26.19
C ARG A 334 7.96 -1.73 27.05
N ARG A 335 8.05 -2.91 27.68
CA ARG A 335 7.13 -3.31 28.78
C ARG A 335 7.07 -2.28 29.92
N HIS A 336 8.13 -1.49 30.09
CA HIS A 336 8.34 -0.58 31.21
C HIS A 336 7.47 0.68 31.17
N LEU A 337 7.01 1.11 29.99
CA LEU A 337 6.08 2.24 29.84
C LEU A 337 4.79 2.10 30.66
N ILE A 338 4.35 0.87 30.90
CA ILE A 338 3.10 0.54 31.62
C ILE A 338 3.40 -0.08 33.01
N LYS A 339 4.66 -0.46 33.30
CA LYS A 339 5.03 -1.15 34.54
C LYS A 339 5.62 -0.25 35.62
N GLU A 340 6.25 0.86 35.26
CA GLU A 340 6.71 1.86 36.24
C GLU A 340 5.51 2.45 37.03
N THR A 341 4.32 2.42 36.44
CA THR A 341 3.03 2.87 36.98
C THR A 341 2.62 2.27 38.33
N TRP A 342 3.13 1.09 38.71
CA TRP A 342 2.70 0.41 39.95
C TRP A 342 3.75 0.46 41.06
N LYS A 343 5.02 0.67 40.71
CA LYS A 343 6.10 0.79 41.71
C LYS A 343 6.37 2.25 42.08
N ASP A 344 6.30 3.18 41.13
CA ASP A 344 6.66 4.58 41.39
C ASP A 344 5.60 5.38 42.15
N LYS A 345 4.35 4.88 42.25
CA LYS A 345 3.33 5.53 43.09
C LYS A 345 3.64 5.49 44.59
N ASN A 346 4.57 4.65 45.03
CA ASN A 346 4.91 4.49 46.44
C ASN A 346 6.27 5.08 46.84
N ASP A 347 7.18 5.36 45.89
CA ASP A 347 8.59 5.67 46.19
C ASP A 347 9.08 7.06 45.72
N MET A 348 8.19 7.94 45.24
CA MET A 348 8.57 9.32 44.84
C MET A 348 8.24 10.36 45.93
N GLU A 349 8.85 10.21 47.09
CA GLU A 349 9.24 11.38 47.89
C GLU A 349 10.77 11.41 47.95
N PHE A 350 11.34 12.61 47.88
CA PHE A 350 12.74 12.99 48.05
C PHE A 350 13.59 13.24 46.78
N GLU A 351 13.69 14.55 46.51
CA GLU A 351 14.76 15.31 45.85
C GLU A 351 14.98 15.06 44.34
N ASP A 352 14.72 16.12 43.54
CA ASP A 352 14.71 16.22 42.06
C ASP A 352 13.50 15.65 41.26
N GLY A 353 12.47 15.11 41.94
CA GLY A 353 11.39 14.32 41.30
C GLY A 353 10.30 15.05 40.48
N LEU A 354 10.12 16.38 40.61
CA LEU A 354 8.92 17.05 40.06
C LEU A 354 8.88 17.11 38.52
N HIS A 355 10.01 17.37 37.86
CA HIS A 355 10.06 17.43 36.39
C HIS A 355 9.98 16.04 35.74
N ARG A 356 10.37 15.00 36.48
CA ARG A 356 10.33 13.61 36.02
C ARG A 356 8.91 13.06 36.07
N SER A 357 8.14 13.38 37.11
CA SER A 357 6.72 13.03 37.19
C SER A 357 5.90 13.66 36.06
N ASP A 358 6.12 14.94 35.75
CA ASP A 358 5.40 15.65 34.67
C ASP A 358 5.63 14.98 33.30
N THR A 359 6.89 14.60 33.02
CA THR A 359 7.26 13.93 31.76
C THR A 359 6.64 12.53 31.66
N ILE A 360 6.53 11.80 32.78
CA ILE A 360 5.89 10.49 32.84
C ILE A 360 4.38 10.61 32.66
N GLU A 361 3.73 11.56 33.34
CA GLU A 361 2.30 11.81 33.18
C GLU A 361 1.94 12.22 31.75
N GLU A 362 2.76 13.06 31.11
CA GLU A 362 2.57 13.46 29.73
C GLU A 362 2.62 12.26 28.77
N LYS A 363 3.55 11.33 28.97
CA LYS A 363 3.64 10.07 28.19
C LYS A 363 2.47 9.14 28.46
N MET A 364 2.07 8.99 29.72
CA MET A 364 0.92 8.17 30.10
C MET A 364 -0.38 8.70 29.47
N SER A 365 -0.53 10.03 29.40
CA SER A 365 -1.68 10.64 28.75
C SER A 365 -1.80 10.24 27.27
N LEU A 366 -0.68 10.06 26.56
CA LEU A 366 -0.65 9.57 25.19
C LEU A 366 -0.97 8.07 25.10
N VAL A 367 -0.37 7.23 25.96
CA VAL A 367 -0.65 5.78 26.01
C VAL A 367 -2.13 5.52 26.25
N ASN A 368 -2.76 6.28 27.15
CA ASN A 368 -4.19 6.17 27.47
C ASN A 368 -5.12 6.49 26.27
N ARG A 369 -4.60 7.10 25.20
CA ARG A 369 -5.38 7.33 23.97
C ARG A 369 -5.42 6.13 23.02
N PHE A 370 -4.66 5.10 23.30
CA PHE A 370 -4.75 3.82 22.60
C PHE A 370 -5.80 2.95 23.28
N GLY A 371 -7.06 3.06 22.84
CA GLY A 371 -8.16 2.27 23.39
C GLY A 371 -8.06 0.76 23.13
N CYS A 372 -7.23 0.32 22.18
CA CYS A 372 -6.93 -1.09 21.93
C CYS A 372 -5.49 -1.41 22.33
N MET A 373 -5.28 -1.86 23.57
CA MET A 373 -3.97 -2.24 24.09
C MET A 373 -3.80 -3.77 24.04
N ILE A 374 -2.79 -4.25 23.31
CA ILE A 374 -2.57 -5.68 23.09
C ILE A 374 -1.17 -6.10 23.56
N ASN A 375 -1.11 -6.96 24.58
CA ASN A 375 0.14 -7.45 25.15
C ASN A 375 0.65 -8.71 24.41
N TYR A 376 1.81 -8.59 23.78
CA TYR A 376 2.59 -9.66 23.18
C TYR A 376 3.78 -10.02 24.08
N SER A 377 3.53 -10.92 25.03
CA SER A 377 4.59 -11.46 25.90
C SER A 377 5.31 -12.64 25.25
N LYS A 378 6.55 -12.92 25.69
CA LYS A 378 7.27 -14.14 25.32
C LYS A 378 6.37 -15.37 25.52
N PRO A 379 6.40 -16.32 24.57
CA PRO A 379 5.62 -17.54 24.70
C PRO A 379 6.10 -18.35 25.91
N THR A 380 5.25 -19.21 26.45
CA THR A 380 5.72 -20.30 27.33
C THR A 380 6.57 -21.27 26.53
N ARG A 381 7.34 -22.14 27.21
CA ARG A 381 8.16 -23.14 26.52
C ARG A 381 7.31 -24.06 25.62
N ASP A 382 6.15 -24.48 26.10
CA ASP A 382 5.23 -25.32 25.33
C ASP A 382 4.67 -24.57 24.11
N GLN A 383 4.32 -23.29 24.27
CA GLN A 383 3.89 -22.44 23.15
C GLN A 383 5.01 -22.26 22.12
N TYR A 384 6.26 -22.06 22.56
CA TYR A 384 7.40 -21.96 21.67
C TYR A 384 7.63 -23.25 20.88
N LEU A 385 7.60 -24.41 21.54
CA LEU A 385 7.72 -25.70 20.87
C LEU A 385 6.56 -25.95 19.89
N ASN A 386 5.35 -25.54 20.24
CA ASN A 386 4.21 -25.61 19.31
C ASN A 386 4.42 -24.73 18.07
N ILE A 387 4.94 -23.51 18.24
CA ILE A 387 5.30 -22.63 17.11
C ILE A 387 6.33 -23.32 16.20
N VAL A 388 7.36 -23.93 16.76
CA VAL A 388 8.38 -24.66 15.98
C VAL A 388 7.76 -25.80 15.17
N LYS A 389 6.90 -26.63 15.79
CA LYS A 389 6.25 -27.76 15.12
C LYS A 389 5.39 -27.32 13.93
N GLU A 390 4.55 -26.31 14.14
CA GLU A 390 3.68 -25.79 13.08
C GLU A 390 4.48 -25.16 11.94
N LEU A 391 5.54 -24.40 12.25
CA LEU A 391 6.43 -23.83 11.24
C LEU A 391 7.17 -24.93 10.45
N ALA A 392 7.66 -25.98 11.11
CA ALA A 392 8.30 -27.13 10.45
C ALA A 392 7.35 -27.84 9.49
N LYS A 393 6.12 -28.13 9.94
CA LYS A 393 5.07 -28.73 9.13
C LYS A 393 4.75 -27.87 7.90
N LYS A 394 4.59 -26.56 8.09
CA LYS A 394 4.28 -25.62 7.01
C LYS A 394 5.39 -25.49 5.98
N THR A 395 6.64 -25.63 6.41
CA THR A 395 7.82 -25.54 5.54
C THR A 395 8.22 -26.88 4.92
N GLY A 396 7.50 -27.96 5.21
CA GLY A 396 7.74 -29.29 4.67
C GLY A 396 8.93 -30.02 5.30
N ILE A 397 9.37 -29.62 6.49
CA ILE A 397 10.44 -30.31 7.22
C ILE A 397 9.90 -31.65 7.75
N THR A 398 10.52 -32.76 7.33
CA THR A 398 10.13 -34.14 7.68
C THR A 398 10.96 -34.76 8.82
N MET A 399 11.70 -33.94 9.57
CA MET A 399 12.50 -34.38 10.73
C MET A 399 11.60 -35.03 11.79
N ASN A 400 12.14 -35.99 12.54
CA ASN A 400 11.43 -36.57 13.68
C ASN A 400 11.09 -35.48 14.71
N GLU A 401 9.88 -35.52 15.28
CA GLU A 401 9.40 -34.51 16.23
C GLU A 401 10.29 -34.39 17.48
N ASP A 402 10.80 -35.50 18.02
CA ASP A 402 11.68 -35.48 19.18
C ASP A 402 13.03 -34.81 18.87
N GLU A 403 13.59 -35.07 17.68
CA GLU A 403 14.81 -34.43 17.18
C GLU A 403 14.58 -32.94 16.95
N LEU A 404 13.44 -32.57 16.36
CA LEU A 404 13.04 -31.18 16.13
C LEU A 404 12.91 -30.41 17.46
N ILE A 405 12.26 -31.01 18.46
CA ILE A 405 12.12 -30.42 19.80
C ILE A 405 13.48 -30.29 20.48
N ALA A 406 14.32 -31.33 20.42
CA ALA A 406 15.65 -31.32 21.02
C ALA A 406 16.53 -30.22 20.40
N GLY A 407 16.54 -30.12 19.06
CA GLY A 407 17.27 -29.09 18.35
C GLY A 407 16.71 -27.69 18.63
N ALA A 408 15.39 -27.52 18.73
CA ALA A 408 14.78 -26.23 19.10
C ALA A 408 15.15 -25.78 20.52
N LYS A 409 15.23 -26.71 21.47
CA LYS A 409 15.71 -26.47 22.85
C LYS A 409 17.19 -26.12 22.90
N GLN A 410 18.00 -26.72 22.03
CA GLN A 410 19.40 -26.32 21.91
C GLN A 410 19.50 -24.93 21.29
N TRP A 411 18.73 -24.67 20.23
CA TRP A 411 18.73 -23.41 19.51
C TRP A 411 18.37 -22.20 20.40
N GLU A 412 17.35 -22.33 21.24
CA GLU A 412 16.93 -21.24 22.17
C GLU A 412 18.05 -20.85 23.16
N MET A 413 18.91 -21.80 23.57
CA MET A 413 19.99 -21.55 24.52
C MET A 413 21.10 -20.70 23.91
N TYR A 414 21.37 -20.86 22.60
CA TYR A 414 22.43 -20.12 21.91
C TYR A 414 21.95 -18.79 21.27
N HIS A 415 20.64 -18.59 21.08
CA HIS A 415 20.10 -17.49 20.26
C HIS A 415 19.16 -16.53 21.01
N GLY A 416 19.40 -16.30 22.32
CA GLY A 416 18.73 -15.23 23.06
C GLY A 416 17.32 -15.57 23.57
N GLY A 417 17.00 -16.86 23.69
CA GLY A 417 15.79 -17.37 24.33
C GLY A 417 14.58 -17.52 23.42
N ILE A 418 13.42 -17.79 24.02
CA ILE A 418 12.18 -18.15 23.31
C ILE A 418 11.43 -16.95 22.73
N SER A 419 11.17 -17.03 21.43
CA SER A 419 10.32 -16.09 20.69
C SER A 419 9.88 -16.71 19.36
N GLY A 420 8.85 -16.14 18.72
CA GLY A 420 8.47 -16.56 17.37
C GLY A 420 9.59 -16.31 16.34
N ARG A 421 10.36 -15.23 16.50
CA ARG A 421 11.56 -14.96 15.68
C ARG A 421 12.60 -16.07 15.83
N THR A 422 12.90 -16.49 17.07
CA THR A 422 13.86 -17.56 17.36
C THR A 422 13.42 -18.87 16.71
N ALA A 423 12.12 -19.20 16.79
CA ALA A 423 11.56 -20.38 16.15
C ALA A 423 11.71 -20.32 14.62
N GLN A 424 11.37 -19.20 13.99
CA GLN A 424 11.54 -19.03 12.55
C GLN A 424 13.01 -19.14 12.11
N GLN A 425 13.94 -18.58 12.88
CA GLN A 425 15.38 -18.68 12.59
C GLN A 425 15.87 -20.12 12.66
N TYR A 426 15.39 -20.91 13.62
CA TYR A 426 15.70 -22.35 13.71
C TYR A 426 15.19 -23.11 12.48
N ILE A 427 13.94 -22.86 12.05
CA ILE A 427 13.36 -23.47 10.86
C ILE A 427 14.14 -23.08 9.60
N ASN A 428 14.50 -21.81 9.44
CA ASN A 428 15.32 -21.35 8.32
C ASN A 428 16.70 -22.06 8.31
N HIS A 429 17.31 -22.27 9.48
CA HIS A 429 18.56 -23.01 9.61
C HIS A 429 18.41 -24.46 9.13
N LEU A 430 17.34 -25.16 9.55
CA LEU A 430 17.06 -26.53 9.08
C LEU A 430 16.84 -26.58 7.57
N GLN A 431 16.10 -25.64 6.99
CA GLN A 431 15.91 -25.55 5.54
C GLN A 431 17.22 -25.27 4.79
N GLY A 432 18.15 -24.57 5.42
CA GLY A 432 19.49 -24.33 4.87
C GLY A 432 20.37 -25.57 4.83
N ILE A 433 20.17 -26.52 5.76
CA ILE A 433 20.93 -27.77 5.84
C ILE A 433 20.37 -28.85 4.90
N GLN A 434 19.05 -28.84 4.62
CA GLN A 434 18.39 -29.82 3.76
C GLN A 434 18.59 -29.61 2.25
N LYS A 435 19.56 -28.78 1.82
CA LYS A 435 19.82 -28.50 0.39
C LYS A 435 20.93 -29.35 -0.21
#